data_AF-A0A8X6HDN1-F1
#
_entry.id   AF-A0A8X6HDN1-F1
#
_cell.length_a   1.000
_cell.length_b   1.000
_cell.length_c   1.000
_cell.angle_alpha   90.00
_cell.angle_beta   90.00
_cell.angle_gamma   90.00
#
_symmetry.space_group_name_H-M   'P 1'
#
loop_
_entity.id
_entity.type
_entity.pdbx_description
1 polymer ?
#
loop_
_entity_poly.entity_id
_entity_poly.type
_entity_poly.pdbx_seq_one_letter_code
_entity_poly.pdbx_strand_id
1 'polypeptide(L)'
;MRGGMCFLAQRYARANNPYISYYNPSEPSSYIVNLDVNNLYGFCMCEHLPVGIFARWLSSEEIAVFDVSNISRYSPTGYLLEVDLLYSKSAQDLHDFPLAPEHLTIKNRMLSDYQKHYC
;
A
#
# COMPACT_ATOMS: atom_id res chain seq x y z
N MET A 1 0.71 12.39 8.90
CA MET A 1 0.88 12.36 7.42
C MET A 1 2.03 11.42 7.08
N ARG A 2 1.93 10.68 5.96
CA ARG A 2 2.97 9.73 5.49
C ARG A 2 3.45 10.15 4.09
N GLY A 3 4.67 9.78 3.73
CA GLY A 3 5.24 10.00 2.40
C GLY A 3 4.85 8.91 1.40
N GLY A 4 5.59 8.83 0.29
CA GLY A 4 5.43 7.76 -0.70
C GLY A 4 5.73 6.37 -0.12
N MET A 5 5.05 5.36 -0.64
CA MET A 5 5.33 3.97 -0.28
C MET A 5 6.52 3.44 -1.09
N CYS A 6 7.51 2.87 -0.41
CA CYS A 6 8.59 2.10 -1.01
C CYS A 6 8.50 0.67 -0.46
N PHE A 7 8.34 -0.30 -1.35
CA PHE A 7 8.14 -1.70 -0.99
C PHE A 7 8.92 -2.61 -1.93
N LEU A 8 9.56 -3.63 -1.36
CA LEU A 8 10.31 -4.65 -2.10
C LEU A 8 9.89 -6.03 -1.62
N ALA A 9 8.96 -6.67 -2.34
CA ALA A 9 8.50 -8.03 -2.03
C ALA A 9 9.58 -9.09 -2.29
N GLN A 10 10.27 -8.97 -3.44
CA GLN A 10 11.27 -9.93 -3.90
C GLN A 10 12.61 -9.22 -4.14
N ARG A 11 13.67 -9.70 -3.50
CA ARG A 11 15.01 -9.09 -3.59
C ARG A 11 15.68 -9.26 -4.94
N TYR A 12 15.40 -10.37 -5.62
CA TYR A 12 16.00 -10.70 -6.91
C TYR A 12 14.99 -11.44 -7.78
N ALA A 13 14.74 -10.90 -8.97
CA ALA A 13 13.96 -11.53 -10.01
C ALA A 13 14.75 -11.45 -11.32
N ARG A 14 14.71 -12.51 -12.11
CA ARG A 14 15.34 -12.58 -13.42
C ARG A 14 14.33 -13.10 -14.43
N ALA A 15 14.13 -12.33 -15.50
CA ALA A 15 13.32 -12.75 -16.62
C ALA A 15 14.14 -13.62 -17.60
N ASN A 16 13.50 -14.63 -18.18
CA ASN A 16 14.01 -15.41 -19.31
C ASN A 16 13.50 -14.79 -20.62
N ASN A 17 14.14 -13.72 -21.06
CA ASN A 17 13.68 -12.95 -22.22
C ASN A 17 14.52 -13.30 -23.48
N PRO A 18 13.93 -13.53 -24.66
CA PRO A 18 14.69 -13.78 -25.89
C PRO A 18 15.65 -12.66 -26.32
N TYR A 19 15.44 -11.42 -25.84
CA TYR A 19 16.22 -10.24 -26.23
C TYR A 19 17.50 -10.02 -25.40
N ILE A 20 17.84 -10.92 -24.47
CA ILE A 20 19.02 -10.80 -23.59
C ILE A 20 20.02 -11.94 -23.82
N SER A 21 21.30 -11.69 -23.56
CA SER A 21 22.41 -12.60 -23.92
C SER A 21 22.40 -13.95 -23.21
N TYR A 22 21.62 -14.08 -22.14
CA TYR A 22 21.57 -15.27 -21.29
C TYR A 22 20.19 -15.95 -21.31
N TYR A 23 19.46 -15.81 -22.42
CA TYR A 23 18.22 -16.51 -22.70
C TYR A 23 18.43 -18.03 -22.75
N ASN A 24 17.52 -18.78 -22.11
CA ASN A 24 17.48 -20.25 -22.20
C ASN A 24 16.24 -20.68 -23.02
N PRO A 25 16.41 -21.20 -24.24
CA PRO A 25 15.30 -21.70 -25.06
C PRO A 25 14.55 -22.90 -24.47
N SER A 26 15.16 -23.61 -23.52
CA SER A 26 14.54 -24.75 -22.84
C SER A 26 13.58 -24.35 -21.71
N GLU A 27 13.57 -23.06 -21.32
CA GLU A 27 12.69 -22.53 -20.29
C GLU A 27 11.61 -21.62 -20.91
N PRO A 28 10.43 -21.50 -20.30
CA PRO A 28 9.40 -20.55 -20.75
C PRO A 28 9.95 -19.12 -20.79
N SER A 29 9.56 -18.36 -21.80
CA SER A 29 9.90 -16.94 -21.87
C SER A 29 9.17 -16.14 -20.77
N SER A 30 9.85 -15.21 -20.12
CA SER A 30 9.28 -14.31 -19.12
C SER A 30 9.86 -12.90 -19.23
N TYR A 31 9.12 -11.91 -18.71
CA TYR A 31 9.44 -10.49 -18.81
C TYR A 31 9.21 -9.81 -17.46
N ILE A 32 10.03 -8.82 -17.14
CA ILE A 32 9.80 -7.91 -16.00
C ILE A 32 9.24 -6.61 -16.57
N VAL A 33 8.04 -6.24 -16.13
CA VAL A 33 7.38 -5.01 -16.55
C VAL A 33 7.72 -3.91 -15.56
N ASN A 34 8.17 -2.76 -16.08
CA ASN A 34 8.32 -1.54 -15.29
C ASN A 34 7.18 -0.59 -15.65
N LEU A 35 6.37 -0.22 -14.65
CA LEU A 35 5.24 0.69 -14.81
C LEU A 35 5.54 1.97 -14.02
N ASP A 36 5.41 3.11 -14.68
CA ASP A 36 5.55 4.42 -14.06
C ASP A 36 4.31 5.28 -14.37
N VAL A 37 3.81 5.97 -13.36
CA VAL A 37 2.63 6.83 -13.49
C VAL A 37 3.09 8.26 -13.72
N ASN A 38 2.87 8.76 -14.94
CA ASN A 38 3.14 10.14 -15.29
C ASN A 38 2.34 11.10 -14.38
N ASN A 39 3.05 11.94 -13.62
CA ASN A 39 2.46 12.96 -12.74
C ASN A 39 1.48 12.38 -11.69
N LEU A 40 1.92 11.36 -10.94
CA LEU A 40 1.11 10.72 -9.89
C LEU A 40 0.43 11.71 -8.93
N TYR A 41 1.18 12.68 -8.37
CA TYR A 41 0.61 13.65 -7.45
C TYR A 41 -0.40 14.58 -8.12
N GLY A 42 -0.14 15.03 -9.36
CA GLY A 42 -1.10 15.84 -10.10
C GLY A 42 -2.39 15.08 -10.40
N PHE A 43 -2.31 13.78 -10.72
CA PHE A 43 -3.48 12.92 -10.85
C PHE A 43 -4.27 12.85 -9.53
N CYS A 44 -3.61 12.61 -8.40
CA CYS A 44 -4.26 12.59 -7.09
C CYS A 44 -4.87 13.96 -6.70
N MET A 45 -4.30 15.07 -7.18
CA MET A 45 -4.84 16.41 -6.94
C MET A 45 -6.12 16.71 -7.72
N CYS A 46 -6.45 15.91 -8.74
CA CYS A 46 -7.72 15.99 -9.46
C CYS A 46 -8.86 15.21 -8.79
N GLU A 47 -8.58 14.41 -7.76
CA GLU A 47 -9.60 13.70 -6.98
C GLU A 47 -10.27 14.61 -5.94
N HIS A 48 -11.33 14.15 -5.29
CA HIS A 48 -11.97 14.90 -4.20
C HIS A 48 -11.04 15.00 -2.99
N LEU A 49 -10.56 16.21 -2.73
CA LEU A 49 -9.68 16.52 -1.61
C LEU A 49 -10.43 17.24 -0.48
N PRO A 50 -10.05 17.01 0.80
CA PRO A 50 -10.59 17.77 1.90
C PRO A 50 -10.08 19.22 1.84
N VAL A 51 -11.00 20.17 1.66
CA VAL A 51 -10.70 21.61 1.53
C VAL A 51 -10.95 22.41 2.82
N GLY A 52 -11.60 21.82 3.84
CA GLY A 52 -11.89 22.50 5.11
C GLY A 52 -12.73 21.65 6.07
N ILE A 53 -12.98 22.21 7.27
CA ILE A 53 -13.79 21.61 8.35
C ILE A 53 -13.19 20.31 8.91
N PHE A 54 -12.04 20.43 9.59
CA PHE A 54 -11.32 19.30 10.17
C PHE A 54 -11.68 18.98 11.64
N ALA A 55 -12.53 19.79 12.28
CA ALA A 55 -12.73 19.78 13.73
C ALA A 55 -14.10 19.25 14.19
N ARG A 56 -14.90 18.65 13.30
CA ARG A 56 -16.20 18.08 13.66
C ARG A 56 -16.06 16.59 13.93
N TRP A 57 -16.17 16.24 15.20
CA TRP A 57 -16.38 14.85 15.63
C TRP A 57 -17.85 14.47 15.44
N LEU A 58 -18.09 13.23 15.03
CA LEU A 58 -19.44 12.67 14.99
C LEU A 58 -19.95 12.42 16.42
N SER A 59 -21.24 12.64 16.66
CA SER A 59 -21.88 12.24 17.91
C SER A 59 -22.00 10.72 18.02
N SER A 60 -22.27 10.20 19.21
CA SER A 60 -22.46 8.76 19.41
C SER A 60 -23.63 8.21 18.57
N GLU A 61 -24.68 9.00 18.36
CA GLU A 61 -25.83 8.64 17.53
C GLU A 61 -25.47 8.60 16.04
N GLU A 62 -24.66 9.56 15.56
CA GLU A 62 -24.18 9.57 14.18
C GLU A 62 -23.24 8.39 13.91
N ILE A 63 -22.35 8.06 14.86
CA ILE A 63 -21.45 6.90 14.77
C ILE A 63 -22.25 5.59 14.74
N ALA A 64 -23.32 5.48 15.53
CA ALA A 64 -24.13 4.26 15.60
C ALA A 64 -24.80 3.89 14.27
N VAL A 65 -25.05 4.87 13.40
CA VAL A 65 -25.64 4.67 12.06
C VAL A 65 -24.62 4.85 10.93
N PHE A 66 -23.35 5.07 11.25
CA PHE A 66 -22.30 5.28 10.28
C PHE A 66 -21.93 3.97 9.57
N ASP A 67 -22.11 3.92 8.27
CA ASP A 67 -21.67 2.81 7.42
C ASP A 67 -20.70 3.30 6.34
N VAL A 68 -19.42 2.97 6.53
CA VAL A 68 -18.34 3.34 5.61
C VAL A 68 -18.56 2.76 4.20
N SER A 69 -19.24 1.62 4.09
CA SER A 69 -19.43 0.89 2.82
C SER A 69 -20.39 1.62 1.88
N ASN A 70 -21.26 2.46 2.44
CA ASN A 70 -22.26 3.25 1.69
C ASN A 70 -21.75 4.63 1.29
N ILE A 71 -20.50 4.98 1.62
CA ILE A 71 -19.92 6.28 1.30
C ILE A 71 -19.30 6.22 -0.09
N SER A 72 -19.82 7.05 -1.00
CA SER A 72 -19.24 7.20 -2.34
C SER A 72 -17.86 7.85 -2.28
N ARG A 73 -16.93 7.39 -3.12
CA ARG A 73 -15.62 8.04 -3.34
C ARG A 73 -15.71 9.49 -3.84
N TYR A 74 -16.87 9.88 -4.38
CA TYR A 74 -17.15 11.24 -4.84
C TYR A 74 -18.05 12.01 -3.87
N SER A 75 -18.16 11.54 -2.62
CA SER A 75 -18.90 12.22 -1.56
C SER A 75 -18.31 13.61 -1.31
N PRO A 76 -19.14 14.65 -1.10
CA PRO A 76 -18.67 15.98 -0.70
C PRO A 76 -18.08 15.99 0.72
N THR A 77 -18.34 14.95 1.53
CA THR A 77 -17.83 14.80 2.89
C THR A 77 -16.86 13.63 2.96
N GLY A 78 -15.62 13.91 3.36
CA GLY A 78 -14.62 12.91 3.71
C GLY A 78 -14.59 12.62 5.22
N TYR A 79 -14.12 11.45 5.61
CA TYR A 79 -14.05 11.00 7.01
C TYR A 79 -12.64 10.53 7.34
N LEU A 80 -12.16 10.88 8.53
CA LEU A 80 -10.98 10.29 9.14
C LEU A 80 -11.46 9.33 10.24
N LEU A 81 -11.04 8.07 10.15
CA LEU A 81 -11.48 7.03 11.07
C LEU A 81 -10.33 6.63 11.99
N GLU A 82 -10.60 6.66 13.29
CA GLU A 82 -9.76 6.04 14.32
C GLU A 82 -10.49 4.77 14.77
N VAL A 83 -9.93 3.61 14.47
CA VAL A 83 -10.58 2.30 14.65
C VAL A 83 -9.58 1.26 15.12
N ASP A 84 -10.08 0.28 15.88
CA ASP A 84 -9.36 -0.95 16.14
C ASP A 84 -9.59 -1.93 14.97
N LEU A 85 -8.50 -2.47 14.43
CA LEU A 85 -8.54 -3.40 13.30
C LEU A 85 -8.20 -4.82 13.74
N LEU A 86 -9.11 -5.75 13.46
CA LEU A 86 -8.83 -7.18 13.54
C LEU A 86 -8.34 -7.67 12.18
N TYR A 87 -7.04 -7.95 12.06
CA TYR A 87 -6.46 -8.46 10.83
C TYR A 87 -6.26 -9.97 10.92
N SER A 88 -7.17 -10.73 10.31
CA SER A 88 -7.10 -12.19 10.31
C SER A 88 -6.01 -12.69 9.39
N LYS A 89 -5.45 -13.86 9.72
CA LYS A 89 -4.39 -14.47 8.92
C LYS A 89 -4.85 -14.80 7.48
N SER A 90 -6.12 -15.19 7.31
CA SER A 90 -6.71 -15.45 5.99
C SER A 90 -6.88 -14.18 5.14
N ALA A 91 -7.04 -13.01 5.76
CA ALA A 91 -7.07 -11.74 5.03
C ALA A 91 -5.68 -11.37 4.47
N GLN A 92 -4.60 -11.83 5.09
CA GLN A 92 -3.24 -11.57 4.62
C GLN A 92 -2.95 -12.23 3.28
N ASP A 93 -3.46 -13.45 3.07
CA ASP A 93 -3.27 -14.17 1.80
C ASP A 93 -4.06 -13.57 0.63
N LEU A 94 -4.98 -12.64 0.91
CA LEU A 94 -5.82 -11.98 -0.10
C LEU A 94 -5.19 -10.69 -0.67
N HIS A 95 -4.10 -10.20 -0.08
CA HIS A 95 -3.55 -8.88 -0.38
C HIS A 95 -2.05 -8.92 -0.65
N ASP A 96 -1.63 -8.27 -1.73
CA ASP A 96 -0.20 -8.15 -2.08
C ASP A 96 0.56 -7.17 -1.17
N PHE A 97 -0.17 -6.28 -0.47
CA PHE A 97 0.39 -5.24 0.40
C PHE A 97 -0.15 -5.36 1.83
N PRO A 98 0.64 -5.01 2.85
CA PRO A 98 0.18 -5.01 4.23
C PRO A 98 -0.91 -3.97 4.45
N LEU A 99 -1.98 -4.37 5.15
CA LEU A 99 -3.04 -3.45 5.57
C LEU A 99 -2.54 -2.51 6.67
N ALA A 100 -2.87 -1.23 6.56
CA ALA A 100 -2.60 -0.20 7.59
C ALA A 100 -1.14 -0.17 8.12
N PRO A 101 -0.13 0.06 7.27
CA PRO A 101 1.27 0.07 7.71
C PRO A 101 1.53 1.18 8.74
N GLU A 102 2.24 0.83 9.81
CA GLU A 102 2.61 1.73 10.89
C GLU A 102 4.00 2.33 10.71
N HIS A 103 4.20 3.55 11.23
CA HIS A 103 5.53 4.14 11.30
C HIS A 103 6.27 3.57 12.49
N LEU A 104 7.24 2.68 12.24
CA LEU A 104 7.99 1.97 13.27
C LEU A 104 9.50 2.20 13.12
N THR A 105 10.18 2.47 14.22
CA THR A 105 11.64 2.40 14.28
C THR A 105 12.08 0.93 14.31
N ILE A 106 12.77 0.50 13.25
CA ILE A 106 13.28 -0.88 13.15
C ILE A 106 14.36 -1.10 14.22
N LYS A 107 14.15 -2.10 15.08
CA LYS A 107 15.14 -2.53 16.09
C LYS A 107 15.99 -3.65 15.50
N ASN A 108 17.26 -3.76 15.90
CA ASN A 108 18.17 -4.81 15.41
C ASN A 108 17.58 -6.24 15.54
N ARG A 109 16.83 -6.50 16.60
CA ARG A 109 16.12 -7.79 16.81
C ARG A 109 15.08 -8.15 15.73
N MET A 110 14.62 -7.17 14.95
CA MET A 110 13.63 -7.36 13.88
C MET A 110 14.28 -7.67 12.53
N LEU A 111 15.60 -7.49 12.42
CA LEU A 111 16.35 -7.80 11.23
C LEU A 111 16.55 -9.32 11.10
N SER A 112 16.57 -9.81 9.88
CA SER A 112 17.03 -11.17 9.61
C SER A 112 18.53 -11.28 9.84
N ASP A 113 19.05 -12.50 10.04
CA ASP A 113 20.48 -12.69 10.32
C ASP A 113 21.38 -12.25 9.17
N TYR A 114 20.89 -12.39 7.93
CA TYR A 114 21.53 -11.80 6.76
C TYR A 114 21.63 -10.28 6.88
N GLN A 115 20.54 -9.59 7.25
CA GLN A 115 20.56 -8.12 7.38
C GLN A 115 21.50 -7.67 8.51
N LYS A 116 21.52 -8.39 9.65
CA LYS A 116 22.43 -8.11 10.76
C LYS A 116 23.91 -8.23 10.39
N HIS A 117 24.23 -9.02 9.37
CA HIS A 117 25.62 -9.18 8.93
C HIS A 117 26.14 -7.96 8.15
N TYR A 118 25.27 -7.15 7.54
CA TYR A 118 25.62 -5.99 6.71
C TYR A 118 25.26 -4.63 7.33
N CYS A 119 24.62 -4.61 8.50
CA CYS A 119 24.26 -3.40 9.25
C CYS A 119 25.11 -3.31 10.52
#